data_AF-A0A822G661-F1
#
_entry.id   AF-A0A822G661-F1
#
_cell.length_a   1.000
_cell.length_b   1.000
_cell.length_c   1.000
_cell.angle_alpha   90.00
_cell.angle_beta   90.00
_cell.angle_gamma   90.00
#
_symmetry.space_group_name_H-M   'P 1'
#
loop_
_entity.id
_entity.type
_entity.pdbx_description
1 polymer ?
#
loop_
_entity_poly.entity_id
_entity_poly.type
_entity_poly.pdbx_seq_one_letter_code
_entity_poly.pdbx_strand_id
1 'polypeptide(L)'
;MKLEDLRDIYVNRNLLWIKPFFQRSRDQQTTNVRQTIIPPMPLFQCRPQFLRIRQVFNNTDRNNQLRKIIQECNHTQELSYAFLCWFIEYYSRFTQPNTEIDADFIRIIQHDFGQDLIKSFTSFGHRFLIDLCSNFSEKSYFRLHSTMLPDDIHKRLLALNIVAVFISFKAQSEITLLGNILFDNQRQMPNSYVQHLSTICLPGLTISNIIISQMIYVRTRVQERLDQRIYEKFKVDYGKFIYQCSKECPWMFYFEDCGAPTTKSICSLCQKEIGAKGYNDLIVRDPPQLRIPNPDAFQKIDKYINQENQTIRFGYHDVKNINESSLGDKPDHLNRPVSFRFIHFLTHGLLQFLHDRNYLTDDDLKIRLKIPTNTHFRDHFENDYDLLCQTSIDPQQCYIWLYKLLNHLVDDEFTKKTVDNEITEYKKAHAEFIQKQQSLESFIDELFENEEHYPLLNFFNITTFHTSNPLDEFILKIQNLPFAEKTYPVSTYLLKRLDDYTNIQHLYPIITFSNYLIEKLNHRIKRIDAVQTKMIYYLTQD
;
A
#
# COMPACT_ATOMS: atom_id res chain seq x y z
N MET A 1 17.15 7.02 2.77
CA MET A 1 18.23 7.21 1.78
C MET A 1 18.11 8.62 1.25
N LYS A 2 19.13 9.46 1.45
CA LYS A 2 19.16 10.87 1.02
C LYS A 2 19.44 10.95 -0.48
N LEU A 3 19.16 12.10 -1.10
CA LEU A 3 19.45 12.35 -2.52
C LEU A 3 20.95 12.13 -2.84
N GLU A 4 21.81 12.39 -1.86
CA GLU A 4 23.26 12.18 -1.91
C GLU A 4 23.62 10.69 -2.02
N ASP A 5 22.92 9.82 -1.29
CA ASP A 5 23.08 8.37 -1.38
C ASP A 5 22.59 7.83 -2.74
N LEU A 6 21.48 8.36 -3.26
CA LEU A 6 20.98 8.06 -4.61
C LEU A 6 21.97 8.52 -5.69
N ARG A 7 22.55 9.71 -5.55
CA ARG A 7 23.59 10.22 -6.45
C ARG A 7 24.74 9.24 -6.48
N ASP A 8 25.28 8.85 -5.34
CA ASP A 8 26.48 8.03 -5.28
C ASP A 8 26.24 6.61 -5.85
N ILE A 9 25.01 6.08 -5.72
CA ILE A 9 24.59 4.81 -6.34
C ILE A 9 24.41 4.92 -7.87
N TYR A 10 23.88 6.05 -8.35
CA TYR A 10 23.38 6.19 -9.73
C TYR A 10 24.19 7.12 -10.63
N VAL A 11 25.15 7.91 -10.13
CA VAL A 11 25.93 8.89 -10.92
C VAL A 11 26.76 8.22 -12.02
N ASN A 12 27.19 6.98 -11.76
CA ASN A 12 27.97 6.16 -12.69
C ASN A 12 27.07 5.32 -13.63
N ARG A 13 25.77 5.24 -13.36
CA ARG A 13 24.81 4.62 -14.27
C ARG A 13 24.33 5.72 -15.23
N ASN A 14 24.38 5.47 -16.54
CA ASN A 14 24.09 6.46 -17.58
C ASN A 14 22.57 6.78 -17.67
N LEU A 15 21.96 7.18 -16.56
CA LEU A 15 20.55 7.50 -16.39
C LEU A 15 20.34 8.97 -16.74
N LEU A 16 20.10 9.24 -18.02
CA LEU A 16 19.92 10.61 -18.55
C LEU A 16 18.83 11.41 -17.82
N TRP A 17 17.80 10.75 -17.25
CA TRP A 17 16.72 11.41 -16.54
C TRP A 17 17.07 11.89 -15.14
N ILE A 18 18.07 11.28 -14.48
CA ILE A 18 18.47 11.65 -13.12
C ILE A 18 19.57 12.72 -13.12
N LYS A 19 20.34 12.82 -14.23
CA LYS A 19 21.45 13.79 -14.40
C LYS A 19 21.05 15.25 -14.15
N PRO A 20 19.89 15.76 -14.61
CA PRO A 20 19.47 17.14 -14.33
C PRO A 20 19.36 17.46 -12.84
N PHE A 21 19.08 16.46 -12.00
CA PHE A 21 18.92 16.60 -10.55
C PHE A 21 20.25 16.66 -9.79
N PHE A 22 21.35 16.21 -10.42
CA PHE A 22 22.66 16.09 -9.77
C PHE A 22 23.71 17.07 -10.28
N GLN A 23 23.51 17.70 -11.44
CA GLN A 23 24.55 18.46 -12.14
C GLN A 23 24.68 19.96 -11.75
N ARG A 24 23.89 20.51 -10.82
CA ARG A 24 23.97 21.95 -10.43
C ARG A 24 23.86 22.18 -8.93
N SER A 25 24.27 23.35 -8.42
CA SER A 25 24.49 23.65 -6.99
C SER A 25 23.25 23.55 -6.08
N ARG A 26 23.47 23.26 -4.79
CA ARG A 26 22.45 22.90 -3.76
C ARG A 26 21.21 23.82 -3.72
N ASP A 27 21.37 25.14 -3.83
CA ASP A 27 20.23 26.08 -3.72
C ASP A 27 19.35 26.13 -4.99
N GLN A 28 19.90 25.67 -6.13
CA GLN A 28 19.15 25.50 -7.37
C GLN A 28 18.53 24.10 -7.50
N GLN A 29 18.94 23.11 -6.70
CA GLN A 29 18.43 21.73 -6.77
C GLN A 29 17.02 21.60 -6.18
N THR A 30 16.78 22.09 -4.96
CA THR A 30 15.47 22.04 -4.29
C THR A 30 14.40 22.85 -5.02
N THR A 31 14.79 23.98 -5.63
CA THR A 31 13.88 24.87 -6.37
C THR A 31 13.54 24.34 -7.77
N ASN A 32 14.45 23.62 -8.43
CA ASN A 32 14.21 23.01 -9.75
C ASN A 32 13.62 21.59 -9.69
N VAL A 33 13.87 20.79 -8.63
CA VAL A 33 13.13 19.53 -8.40
C VAL A 33 11.63 19.82 -8.36
N ARG A 34 11.24 20.95 -7.76
CA ARG A 34 9.85 21.45 -7.73
C ARG A 34 9.31 21.89 -9.09
N GLN A 35 10.15 22.15 -10.09
CA GLN A 35 9.76 22.68 -11.41
C GLN A 35 9.95 21.67 -12.55
N THR A 36 10.66 20.57 -12.33
CA THR A 36 11.00 19.61 -13.39
C THR A 36 9.96 18.49 -13.42
N ILE A 37 9.07 18.53 -14.40
CA ILE A 37 8.11 17.46 -14.66
C ILE A 37 8.89 16.21 -15.09
N ILE A 38 8.90 15.19 -14.25
CA ILE A 38 9.41 13.85 -14.58
C ILE A 38 8.29 13.05 -15.26
N PRO A 39 8.46 12.70 -16.55
CA PRO A 39 7.51 11.84 -17.23
C PRO A 39 7.57 10.40 -16.68
N PRO A 40 6.46 9.67 -16.69
CA PRO A 40 6.40 8.26 -16.33
C PRO A 40 7.17 7.44 -17.38
N MET A 41 8.46 7.28 -17.17
CA MET A 41 9.24 6.31 -17.91
C MET A 41 9.28 5.00 -17.12
N PRO A 42 9.32 3.84 -17.77
CA PRO A 42 9.70 2.60 -17.14
C PRO A 42 11.09 2.75 -16.50
N LEU A 43 11.09 3.07 -15.20
CA LEU A 43 12.26 3.22 -14.37
C LEU A 43 12.74 1.80 -14.10
N PHE A 44 13.76 1.38 -14.85
CA PHE A 44 14.45 0.09 -14.74
C PHE A 44 13.71 -1.10 -15.40
N GLN A 45 12.54 -1.52 -14.92
CA GLN A 45 11.73 -2.58 -15.54
C GLN A 45 11.15 -2.11 -16.87
N CYS A 46 11.03 -2.98 -17.87
CA CYS A 46 10.53 -2.66 -19.23
C CYS A 46 11.36 -1.61 -20.03
N ARG A 47 12.50 -1.14 -19.50
CA ARG A 47 13.36 -0.14 -20.17
C ARG A 47 13.90 -0.60 -21.53
N PRO A 48 14.35 -1.86 -21.72
CA PRO A 48 14.79 -2.32 -23.04
C PRO A 48 13.68 -2.20 -24.11
N GLN A 49 12.46 -2.60 -23.76
CA GLN A 49 11.27 -2.51 -24.60
C GLN A 49 10.96 -1.04 -24.93
N PHE A 50 11.01 -0.16 -23.93
CA PHE A 50 10.78 1.27 -24.12
C PHE A 50 11.79 1.92 -25.06
N LEU A 51 13.09 1.61 -24.90
CA LEU A 51 14.13 2.10 -25.79
C LEU A 51 13.96 1.59 -27.22
N ARG A 52 13.55 0.32 -27.39
CA ARG A 52 13.22 -0.25 -28.69
C ARG A 52 12.07 0.52 -29.36
N ILE A 53 10.99 0.80 -28.63
CA ILE A 53 9.85 1.58 -29.14
C ILE A 53 10.31 2.99 -29.57
N ARG A 54 11.07 3.67 -28.72
CA ARG A 54 11.60 5.01 -29.00
C ARG A 54 12.49 5.04 -30.26
N GLN A 55 13.30 3.99 -30.48
CA GLN A 55 14.11 3.87 -31.70
C GLN A 55 13.24 3.73 -32.96
N VAL A 56 12.15 2.95 -32.89
CA VAL A 56 11.21 2.77 -34.01
C VAL A 56 10.56 4.09 -34.42
N PHE A 57 10.17 4.92 -33.45
CA PHE A 57 9.58 6.24 -33.74
C PHE A 57 10.54 7.22 -34.43
N ASN A 58 11.86 6.96 -34.36
CA ASN A 58 12.91 7.76 -35.01
C ASN A 58 13.39 7.16 -36.35
N ASN A 59 12.81 6.06 -36.84
CA ASN A 59 13.25 5.35 -38.05
C ASN A 59 12.49 5.84 -39.31
N THR A 60 13.11 5.73 -40.49
CA THR A 60 12.46 6.02 -41.78
C THR A 60 11.40 4.99 -42.17
N ASP A 61 11.55 3.72 -41.75
CA ASP A 61 10.54 2.65 -41.91
C ASP A 61 9.60 2.54 -40.69
N ARG A 62 9.27 3.68 -40.07
CA ARG A 62 8.51 3.77 -38.82
C ARG A 62 7.21 2.98 -38.86
N ASN A 63 6.43 3.09 -39.95
CA ASN A 63 5.07 2.57 -39.95
C ASN A 63 5.01 1.03 -39.96
N ASN A 64 5.89 0.36 -40.69
CA ASN A 64 5.95 -1.10 -40.71
C ASN A 64 6.47 -1.65 -39.38
N GLN A 65 7.49 -1.00 -38.81
CA GLN A 65 8.05 -1.39 -37.52
C GLN A 65 7.06 -1.15 -36.36
N LEU A 66 6.30 -0.06 -36.39
CA LEU A 66 5.24 0.20 -35.42
C LEU A 66 4.14 -0.86 -35.50
N ARG A 67 3.70 -1.23 -36.71
CA ARG A 67 2.69 -2.29 -36.88
C ARG A 67 3.16 -3.61 -36.28
N LYS A 68 4.44 -3.97 -36.46
CA LYS A 68 5.04 -5.16 -35.86
C LYS A 68 5.05 -5.07 -34.33
N ILE A 69 5.46 -3.94 -33.74
CA ILE A 69 5.42 -3.73 -32.28
C ILE A 69 4.00 -3.86 -31.74
N ILE A 70 3.02 -3.22 -32.39
CA ILE A 70 1.62 -3.28 -31.97
C ILE A 70 1.13 -4.73 -31.94
N GLN A 71 1.46 -5.53 -32.95
CA GLN A 71 1.09 -6.94 -32.99
C GLN A 71 1.75 -7.74 -31.84
N GLU A 72 3.03 -7.50 -31.55
CA GLU A 72 3.77 -8.13 -30.44
C GLU A 72 3.19 -7.76 -29.07
N CYS A 73 2.62 -6.55 -28.91
CA CYS A 73 1.98 -6.12 -27.66
C CYS A 73 0.87 -7.09 -27.21
N ASN A 74 0.19 -7.81 -28.11
CA ASN A 74 -0.82 -8.82 -27.76
C ASN A 74 -0.30 -9.94 -26.84
N HIS A 75 1.00 -10.17 -26.82
CA HIS A 75 1.59 -11.37 -26.23
C HIS A 75 2.54 -11.09 -25.08
N THR A 76 2.93 -9.83 -24.88
CA THR A 76 3.92 -9.45 -23.88
C THR A 76 3.43 -8.24 -23.08
N GLN A 77 3.16 -8.44 -21.79
CA GLN A 77 2.70 -7.38 -20.90
C GLN A 77 3.72 -6.24 -20.80
N GLU A 78 5.01 -6.57 -20.65
CA GLU A 78 6.10 -5.59 -20.58
C GLU A 78 6.17 -4.68 -21.81
N LEU A 79 6.03 -5.27 -23.01
CA LEU A 79 6.05 -4.52 -24.26
C LEU A 79 4.78 -3.65 -24.39
N SER A 80 3.62 -4.22 -24.04
CA SER A 80 2.34 -3.48 -24.00
C SER A 80 2.43 -2.26 -23.09
N TYR A 81 2.92 -2.45 -21.86
CA TYR A 81 3.08 -1.37 -20.90
C TYR A 81 4.10 -0.32 -21.38
N ALA A 82 5.27 -0.75 -21.85
CA ALA A 82 6.28 0.17 -22.39
C ALA A 82 5.76 0.99 -23.59
N PHE A 83 4.94 0.37 -24.45
CA PHE A 83 4.30 1.05 -25.58
C PHE A 83 3.35 2.15 -25.09
N LEU A 84 2.49 1.85 -24.11
CA LEU A 84 1.58 2.83 -23.52
C LEU A 84 2.34 3.95 -22.79
N CYS A 85 3.38 3.63 -22.02
CA CYS A 85 4.23 4.63 -21.36
C CYS A 85 4.88 5.59 -22.36
N TRP A 86 5.26 5.13 -23.55
CA TRP A 86 5.83 6.03 -24.56
C TRP A 86 4.81 7.08 -25.00
N PHE A 87 3.54 6.70 -25.16
CA PHE A 87 2.48 7.67 -25.45
C PHE A 87 2.23 8.63 -24.29
N ILE A 88 2.43 8.21 -23.04
CA ILE A 88 2.36 9.11 -21.88
C ILE A 88 3.58 10.05 -21.83
N GLU A 89 4.79 9.60 -22.19
CA GLU A 89 5.97 10.48 -22.36
C GLU A 89 5.70 11.49 -23.50
N TYR A 90 5.17 11.04 -24.62
CA TYR A 90 4.78 11.93 -25.72
C TYR A 90 3.72 12.93 -25.29
N TYR A 91 2.73 12.49 -24.49
CA TYR A 91 1.66 13.31 -23.96
C TYR A 91 2.16 14.46 -23.08
N SER A 92 3.25 14.26 -22.33
CA SER A 92 3.78 15.31 -21.44
C SER A 92 4.26 16.56 -22.18
N ARG A 93 4.38 16.55 -23.52
CA ARG A 93 4.65 17.76 -24.31
C ARG A 93 3.63 18.87 -24.08
N PHE A 94 2.38 18.54 -23.77
CA PHE A 94 1.31 19.53 -23.56
C PHE A 94 1.49 20.36 -22.28
N THR A 95 2.49 20.06 -21.46
CA THR A 95 2.92 20.93 -20.36
C THR A 95 3.76 22.11 -20.85
N GLN A 96 4.19 22.10 -22.13
CA GLN A 96 4.93 23.21 -22.74
C GLN A 96 3.96 24.22 -23.37
N PRO A 97 4.24 25.53 -23.26
CA PRO A 97 3.41 26.56 -23.88
C PRO A 97 3.39 26.42 -25.40
N ASN A 98 2.25 26.74 -26.02
CA ASN A 98 2.04 26.75 -27.48
C ASN A 98 2.24 25.39 -28.16
N THR A 99 2.04 24.28 -27.45
CA THR A 99 2.10 22.95 -28.08
C THR A 99 0.82 22.66 -28.85
N GLU A 100 0.95 22.46 -30.16
CA GLU A 100 -0.17 22.13 -31.03
C GLU A 100 -0.44 20.62 -31.10
N ILE A 101 -1.68 20.28 -31.44
CA ILE A 101 -2.10 18.91 -31.67
C ILE A 101 -1.56 18.46 -33.03
N ASP A 102 -0.86 17.32 -33.03
CA ASP A 102 -0.37 16.69 -34.26
C ASP A 102 -1.50 15.90 -34.94
N ALA A 103 -2.24 16.58 -35.81
CA ALA A 103 -3.42 16.02 -36.49
C ALA A 103 -3.07 14.82 -37.39
N ASP A 104 -1.89 14.84 -38.03
CA ASP A 104 -1.43 13.72 -38.87
C ASP A 104 -1.10 12.50 -38.00
N PHE A 105 -0.46 12.69 -36.85
CA PHE A 105 -0.20 11.60 -35.91
C PHE A 105 -1.50 11.00 -35.36
N ILE A 106 -2.49 11.84 -34.99
CA ILE A 106 -3.82 11.35 -34.59
C ILE A 106 -4.46 10.53 -35.71
N ARG A 107 -4.44 11.02 -36.96
CA ARG A 107 -5.01 10.29 -38.10
C ARG A 107 -4.38 8.89 -38.24
N ILE A 108 -3.06 8.79 -38.11
CA ILE A 108 -2.33 7.53 -38.19
C ILE A 108 -2.77 6.56 -37.07
N ILE A 109 -2.86 7.03 -35.82
CA ILE A 109 -3.28 6.20 -34.68
C ILE A 109 -4.76 5.81 -34.78
N GLN A 110 -5.61 6.73 -35.23
CA GLN A 110 -7.05 6.53 -35.30
C GLN A 110 -7.46 5.62 -36.47
N HIS A 111 -6.85 5.79 -37.64
CA HIS A 111 -7.27 5.12 -38.87
C HIS A 111 -6.27 4.05 -39.33
N ASP A 112 -4.99 4.42 -39.51
CA ASP A 112 -4.00 3.53 -40.15
C ASP A 112 -3.63 2.32 -39.27
N PHE A 113 -3.56 2.53 -37.95
CA PHE A 113 -3.29 1.49 -36.96
C PHE A 113 -4.52 1.06 -36.15
N GLY A 114 -5.70 1.66 -36.40
CA GLY A 114 -6.87 1.48 -35.54
C GLY A 114 -7.25 0.01 -35.30
N GLN A 115 -7.29 -0.80 -36.37
CA GLN A 115 -7.64 -2.23 -36.24
C GLN A 115 -6.59 -3.03 -35.44
N ASP A 116 -5.31 -2.80 -35.69
CA ASP A 116 -4.22 -3.49 -34.98
C ASP A 116 -4.20 -3.08 -33.49
N LEU A 117 -4.46 -1.81 -33.19
CA LEU A 117 -4.54 -1.29 -31.83
C LEU A 117 -5.77 -1.82 -31.09
N ILE A 118 -6.94 -1.88 -31.72
CA ILE A 118 -8.16 -2.46 -31.12
C ILE A 118 -7.94 -3.94 -30.81
N LYS A 119 -7.31 -4.68 -31.73
CA LYS A 119 -6.97 -6.09 -31.47
C LYS A 119 -6.07 -6.22 -30.24
N SER A 120 -5.07 -5.35 -30.13
CA SER A 120 -4.02 -5.39 -29.10
C SER A 120 -4.44 -4.86 -27.74
N PHE A 121 -5.31 -3.85 -27.70
CA PHE A 121 -5.63 -3.11 -26.48
C PHE A 121 -7.14 -2.93 -26.24
N THR A 122 -8.00 -3.54 -27.07
CA THR A 122 -9.45 -3.25 -27.19
C THR A 122 -9.75 -1.83 -27.66
N SER A 123 -11.03 -1.52 -27.87
CA SER A 123 -11.49 -0.15 -28.09
C SER A 123 -11.15 0.77 -26.92
N PHE A 124 -11.05 0.23 -25.70
CA PHE A 124 -10.65 0.99 -24.51
C PHE A 124 -9.24 1.56 -24.66
N GLY A 125 -8.24 0.71 -24.91
CA GLY A 125 -6.86 1.15 -25.06
C GLY A 125 -6.61 1.94 -26.34
N HIS A 126 -7.33 1.65 -27.43
CA HIS A 126 -7.29 2.48 -28.64
C HIS A 126 -7.77 3.91 -28.36
N ARG A 127 -8.89 4.07 -27.65
CA ARG A 127 -9.40 5.39 -27.22
C ARG A 127 -8.42 6.10 -26.29
N PHE A 128 -7.82 5.38 -25.34
CA PHE A 128 -6.78 5.92 -24.45
C PHE A 128 -5.61 6.54 -25.23
N LEU A 129 -5.11 5.85 -26.26
CA LEU A 129 -4.03 6.36 -27.12
C LEU A 129 -4.43 7.64 -27.88
N ILE A 130 -5.65 7.67 -28.43
CA ILE A 130 -6.18 8.87 -29.11
C ILE A 130 -6.30 10.04 -28.13
N ASP A 131 -6.76 9.79 -26.90
CA ASP A 131 -6.89 10.82 -25.86
C ASP A 131 -5.53 11.41 -25.46
N LEU A 132 -4.50 10.57 -25.33
CA LEU A 132 -3.11 11.01 -25.12
C LEU A 132 -2.59 11.86 -26.30
N CYS A 133 -2.90 11.49 -27.54
CA CYS A 133 -2.46 12.27 -28.70
C CYS A 133 -3.19 13.64 -28.83
N SER A 134 -4.43 13.74 -28.32
CA SER A 134 -5.32 14.90 -28.49
C SER A 134 -5.44 15.81 -27.26
N ASN A 135 -4.73 15.49 -26.16
CA ASN A 135 -4.76 16.21 -24.89
C ASN A 135 -6.11 16.23 -24.17
N PHE A 136 -6.93 15.19 -24.37
CA PHE A 136 -8.24 15.05 -23.75
C PHE A 136 -9.18 16.25 -24.01
N SER A 137 -10.44 16.12 -23.59
CA SER A 137 -11.41 17.21 -23.68
C SER A 137 -11.14 18.27 -22.61
N GLU A 138 -11.63 19.50 -22.82
CA GLU A 138 -11.45 20.61 -21.87
C GLU A 138 -12.00 20.34 -20.46
N LYS A 139 -12.99 19.45 -20.36
CA LYS A 139 -13.62 19.09 -19.08
C LYS A 139 -12.95 17.89 -18.41
N SER A 140 -12.02 17.23 -19.09
CA SER A 140 -11.37 16.03 -18.57
C SER A 140 -10.40 16.39 -17.45
N TYR A 141 -10.41 15.60 -16.39
CA TYR A 141 -9.41 15.67 -15.33
C TYR A 141 -7.99 15.54 -15.89
N PHE A 142 -7.81 14.71 -16.91
CA PHE A 142 -6.50 14.33 -17.43
C PHE A 142 -5.85 15.38 -18.32
N ARG A 143 -6.58 16.40 -18.78
CA ARG A 143 -6.06 17.44 -19.65
C ARG A 143 -4.89 18.19 -19.01
N LEU A 144 -3.84 18.43 -19.79
CA LEU A 144 -2.67 19.18 -19.37
C LEU A 144 -2.68 20.60 -19.93
N HIS A 145 -2.21 21.54 -19.10
CA HIS A 145 -1.97 22.93 -19.46
C HIS A 145 -0.60 23.38 -18.97
N SER A 146 0.02 24.33 -19.68
CA SER A 146 1.36 24.85 -19.34
C SER A 146 1.41 25.65 -18.03
N THR A 147 0.26 26.07 -17.50
CA THR A 147 0.14 26.81 -16.25
C THR A 147 -0.16 25.94 -15.04
N MET A 148 -0.30 24.61 -15.22
CA MET A 148 -0.56 23.69 -14.11
C MET A 148 0.64 23.59 -13.16
N LEU A 149 0.35 23.38 -11.88
CA LEU A 149 1.40 23.11 -10.91
C LEU A 149 2.02 21.73 -11.17
N PRO A 150 3.32 21.54 -10.91
CA PRO A 150 3.97 20.25 -11.15
C PRO A 150 3.35 19.07 -10.38
N ASP A 151 2.86 19.27 -9.16
CA ASP A 151 2.17 18.22 -8.39
C ASP A 151 0.87 17.76 -9.07
N ASP A 152 0.08 18.71 -9.59
CA ASP A 152 -1.13 18.44 -10.36
C ASP A 152 -0.84 17.63 -11.63
N ILE A 153 0.28 17.95 -12.30
CA ILE A 153 0.75 17.22 -13.48
C ILE A 153 1.18 15.80 -13.08
N HIS A 154 1.92 15.65 -11.98
CA HIS A 154 2.35 14.34 -11.49
C HIS A 154 1.19 13.42 -11.13
N LYS A 155 0.17 13.93 -10.43
CA LYS A 155 -1.06 13.19 -10.11
C LYS A 155 -1.75 12.65 -11.37
N ARG A 156 -1.89 13.49 -12.41
CA ARG A 156 -2.48 13.09 -13.70
C ARG A 156 -1.64 12.05 -14.43
N LEU A 157 -0.32 12.26 -14.50
CA LEU A 157 0.58 11.31 -15.16
C LEU A 157 0.65 9.96 -14.43
N LEU A 158 0.56 9.95 -13.09
CA LEU A 158 0.42 8.73 -12.29
C LEU A 158 -0.88 8.01 -12.58
N ALA A 159 -2.02 8.72 -12.61
CA ALA A 159 -3.31 8.11 -12.94
C ALA A 159 -3.30 7.50 -14.36
N LEU A 160 -2.70 8.18 -15.35
CA LEU A 160 -2.52 7.63 -16.70
C LEU A 160 -1.60 6.41 -16.71
N ASN A 161 -0.56 6.40 -15.88
CA ASN A 161 0.35 5.27 -15.75
C ASN A 161 -0.34 4.05 -15.13
N ILE A 162 -1.20 4.26 -14.12
CA ILE A 162 -2.11 3.21 -13.59
C ILE A 162 -2.95 2.64 -14.72
N VAL A 163 -3.63 3.48 -15.50
CA VAL A 163 -4.46 3.03 -16.64
C VAL A 163 -3.63 2.22 -17.64
N ALA A 164 -2.39 2.64 -17.93
CA ALA A 164 -1.48 1.88 -18.79
C ALA A 164 -1.12 0.49 -18.23
N VAL A 165 -0.86 0.38 -16.92
CA VAL A 165 -0.66 -0.93 -16.25
C VAL A 165 -1.91 -1.80 -16.44
N PHE A 166 -3.09 -1.27 -16.16
CA PHE A 166 -4.34 -2.04 -16.29
C PHE A 166 -4.61 -2.50 -17.72
N ILE A 167 -4.40 -1.65 -18.73
CA ILE A 167 -4.52 -2.04 -20.14
C ILE A 167 -3.52 -3.15 -20.48
N SER A 168 -2.31 -3.09 -19.94
CA SER A 168 -1.25 -4.07 -20.24
C SER A 168 -1.62 -5.50 -19.82
N PHE A 169 -2.42 -5.68 -18.76
CA PHE A 169 -2.83 -7.01 -18.28
C PHE A 169 -3.57 -7.84 -19.35
N LYS A 170 -4.13 -7.21 -20.39
CA LYS A 170 -4.72 -7.93 -21.53
C LYS A 170 -3.74 -8.88 -22.20
N ALA A 171 -2.45 -8.52 -22.23
CA ALA A 171 -1.41 -9.29 -22.90
C ALA A 171 -0.97 -10.54 -22.10
N GLN A 172 -1.42 -10.70 -20.85
CA GLN A 172 -1.13 -11.89 -20.05
C GLN A 172 -1.90 -13.11 -20.56
N SER A 173 -1.36 -14.31 -20.29
CA SER A 173 -2.00 -15.58 -20.65
C SER A 173 -3.27 -15.82 -19.83
N GLU A 174 -3.31 -15.33 -18.58
CA GLU A 174 -4.41 -15.47 -17.64
C GLU A 174 -4.80 -14.09 -17.08
N ILE A 175 -6.09 -13.91 -16.75
CA ILE A 175 -6.56 -12.65 -16.18
C ILE A 175 -6.20 -12.60 -14.69
N THR A 176 -5.43 -11.57 -14.29
CA THR A 176 -5.11 -11.33 -12.88
C THR A 176 -6.27 -10.65 -12.15
N LEU A 177 -6.23 -10.64 -10.81
CA LEU A 177 -7.22 -9.93 -10.00
C LEU A 177 -7.34 -8.44 -10.38
N LEU A 178 -6.21 -7.77 -10.64
CA LEU A 178 -6.19 -6.39 -11.12
C LEU A 178 -6.65 -6.30 -12.58
N GLY A 179 -6.19 -7.19 -13.46
CA GLY A 179 -6.65 -7.24 -14.84
C GLY A 179 -8.17 -7.39 -14.96
N ASN A 180 -8.78 -8.16 -14.06
CA ASN A 180 -10.21 -8.44 -14.03
C ASN A 180 -11.06 -7.21 -13.65
N ILE A 181 -10.47 -6.09 -13.22
CA ILE A 181 -11.20 -4.83 -13.04
C ILE A 181 -11.55 -4.21 -14.40
N LEU A 182 -10.63 -4.30 -15.36
CA LEU A 182 -10.78 -3.67 -16.68
C LEU A 182 -11.32 -4.64 -17.74
N PHE A 183 -10.98 -5.93 -17.65
CA PHE A 183 -11.37 -6.93 -18.62
C PHE A 183 -12.17 -8.08 -18.00
N ASP A 184 -12.99 -8.74 -18.80
CA ASP A 184 -13.65 -9.98 -18.41
C ASP A 184 -12.71 -11.20 -18.48
N ASN A 185 -13.24 -12.39 -18.17
CA ASN A 185 -12.50 -13.66 -18.24
C ASN A 185 -12.02 -14.01 -19.67
N GLN A 186 -12.56 -13.37 -20.71
CA GLN A 186 -12.15 -13.52 -22.11
C GLN A 186 -11.16 -12.43 -22.54
N ARG A 187 -10.70 -11.59 -21.60
CA ARG A 187 -9.81 -10.44 -21.82
C ARG A 187 -10.42 -9.39 -22.76
N GLN A 188 -11.74 -9.27 -22.75
CA GLN A 188 -12.48 -8.25 -23.49
C GLN A 188 -13.02 -7.18 -22.56
N MET A 189 -13.34 -6.02 -23.14
CA MET A 189 -14.03 -4.97 -22.42
C MET A 189 -15.44 -5.44 -22.04
N PRO A 190 -15.88 -5.28 -20.78
CA PRO A 190 -17.25 -5.57 -20.40
C PRO A 190 -18.25 -4.66 -21.14
N ASN A 191 -19.44 -5.18 -21.45
CA ASN A 191 -20.51 -4.38 -22.04
C ASN A 191 -21.02 -3.27 -21.11
N SER A 192 -20.93 -3.49 -19.80
CA SER A 192 -21.31 -2.53 -18.76
C SER A 192 -20.33 -2.64 -17.60
N TYR A 193 -19.53 -1.59 -17.39
CA TYR A 193 -18.57 -1.58 -16.28
C TYR A 193 -19.28 -1.56 -14.93
N VAL A 194 -20.40 -0.86 -14.76
CA VAL A 194 -21.12 -0.87 -13.47
C VAL A 194 -21.62 -2.27 -13.10
N GLN A 195 -22.10 -3.05 -14.08
CA GLN A 195 -22.52 -4.44 -13.85
C GLN A 195 -21.31 -5.33 -13.58
N HIS A 196 -20.25 -5.20 -14.37
CA HIS A 196 -19.03 -5.97 -14.20
C HIS A 196 -18.36 -5.74 -12.83
N LEU A 197 -18.21 -4.48 -12.43
CA LEU A 197 -17.68 -4.14 -11.12
C LEU A 197 -18.52 -4.78 -10.01
N SER A 198 -19.85 -4.82 -10.17
CA SER A 198 -20.78 -5.46 -9.22
C SER A 198 -20.70 -6.99 -9.14
N THR A 199 -19.91 -7.65 -10.00
CA THR A 199 -19.71 -9.11 -9.98
C THR A 199 -18.28 -9.53 -9.63
N ILE A 200 -17.39 -8.57 -9.37
CA ILE A 200 -15.99 -8.84 -9.02
C ILE A 200 -15.65 -8.27 -7.64
N CYS A 201 -14.66 -8.87 -6.99
CA CYS A 201 -14.09 -8.33 -5.77
C CYS A 201 -13.08 -7.24 -6.13
N LEU A 202 -13.30 -6.02 -5.65
CA LEU A 202 -12.38 -4.92 -5.90
C LEU A 202 -11.28 -4.87 -4.84
N PRO A 203 -9.99 -5.02 -5.23
CA PRO A 203 -8.86 -4.92 -4.32
C PRO A 203 -8.83 -3.57 -3.60
N GLY A 204 -8.51 -3.59 -2.30
CA GLY A 204 -8.45 -2.36 -1.50
C GLY A 204 -9.82 -1.81 -1.08
N LEU A 205 -10.93 -2.51 -1.36
CA LEU A 205 -12.28 -2.13 -0.94
C LEU A 205 -12.96 -3.18 -0.05
N THR A 206 -12.23 -4.22 0.38
CA THR A 206 -12.69 -5.21 1.35
C THR A 206 -12.84 -4.60 2.73
N ILE A 207 -14.04 -4.11 3.03
CA ILE A 207 -14.44 -3.73 4.38
C ILE A 207 -14.25 -4.95 5.29
N SER A 208 -13.37 -4.84 6.30
CA SER A 208 -13.19 -5.88 7.31
C SER A 208 -14.51 -6.09 8.05
N ASN A 209 -15.15 -7.24 7.86
CA ASN A 209 -16.11 -7.70 8.85
C ASN A 209 -15.28 -8.07 10.09
N ILE A 210 -15.38 -7.24 11.14
CA ILE A 210 -14.65 -7.44 12.40
C ILE A 210 -14.92 -8.82 13.01
N ILE A 211 -16.13 -9.36 12.79
CA ILE A 211 -16.53 -10.70 13.22
C ILE A 211 -15.73 -11.76 12.46
N ILE A 212 -15.61 -11.64 11.13
CA ILE A 212 -14.84 -12.59 10.31
C ILE A 212 -13.36 -12.55 10.67
N SER A 213 -12.80 -11.36 10.82
CA SER A 213 -11.38 -11.19 11.18
C SER A 213 -11.10 -11.83 12.54
N GLN A 214 -11.97 -11.59 13.52
CA GLN A 214 -11.91 -12.22 14.84
C GLN A 214 -12.07 -13.75 14.76
N MET A 215 -13.03 -14.26 13.99
CA MET A 215 -13.29 -15.70 13.86
C MET A 215 -12.12 -16.43 13.20
N ILE A 216 -11.51 -15.85 12.17
CA ILE A 216 -10.29 -16.39 11.54
C ILE A 216 -9.14 -16.41 12.55
N TYR A 217 -8.94 -15.32 13.30
CA TYR A 217 -7.91 -15.25 14.33
C TYR A 217 -8.09 -16.34 15.39
N VAL A 218 -9.29 -16.46 15.97
CA VAL A 218 -9.59 -17.48 16.99
C VAL A 218 -9.42 -18.89 16.44
N ARG A 219 -9.93 -19.17 15.23
CA ARG A 219 -9.76 -20.47 14.57
C ARG A 219 -8.29 -20.84 14.41
N THR A 220 -7.50 -19.91 13.86
CA THR A 220 -6.07 -20.11 13.60
C THR A 220 -5.30 -20.36 14.89
N ARG A 221 -5.48 -19.51 15.90
CA ARG A 221 -4.79 -19.64 17.18
C ARG A 221 -5.15 -20.91 17.94
N VAL A 222 -6.42 -21.30 17.95
CA VAL A 222 -6.84 -22.55 18.60
C VAL A 222 -6.31 -23.76 17.83
N GLN A 223 -6.30 -23.73 16.49
CA GLN A 223 -5.73 -24.80 15.67
C GLN A 223 -4.21 -24.94 15.90
N GLU A 224 -3.45 -23.85 15.89
CA GLU A 224 -2.01 -23.84 16.18
C GLU A 224 -1.71 -24.52 17.53
N ARG A 225 -2.51 -24.22 18.55
CA ARG A 225 -2.34 -24.80 19.90
C ARG A 225 -2.71 -26.29 19.96
N LEU A 226 -3.70 -26.71 19.18
CA LEU A 226 -4.05 -28.13 19.02
C LEU A 226 -2.90 -28.89 18.33
N ASP A 227 -2.35 -28.34 17.25
CA ASP A 227 -1.26 -28.94 16.48
C ASP A 227 0.03 -29.06 17.31
N GLN A 228 0.31 -28.06 18.16
CA GLN A 228 1.44 -28.07 19.08
C GLN A 228 1.22 -28.95 20.33
N ARG A 229 0.06 -29.64 20.44
CA ARG A 229 -0.33 -30.48 21.58
C ARG A 229 -0.14 -29.81 22.95
N ILE A 230 -0.25 -28.48 23.00
CA ILE A 230 -0.04 -27.70 24.23
C ILE A 230 -0.96 -28.20 25.36
N TYR A 231 -2.17 -28.63 25.01
CA TYR A 231 -3.19 -29.07 25.97
C TYR A 231 -2.91 -30.45 26.59
N GLU A 232 -2.18 -31.34 25.89
CA GLU A 232 -1.78 -32.65 26.45
C GLU A 232 -0.78 -32.48 27.60
N LYS A 233 -0.01 -31.39 27.59
CA LYS A 233 1.04 -31.09 28.57
C LYS A 233 0.48 -30.76 29.96
N PHE A 234 -0.78 -30.33 30.07
CA PHE A 234 -1.36 -29.79 31.30
C PHE A 234 -2.45 -30.66 31.95
N LYS A 235 -2.79 -31.85 31.42
CA LYS A 235 -3.70 -32.87 32.03
C LYS A 235 -5.05 -32.35 32.60
N VAL A 236 -5.59 -31.26 32.06
CA VAL A 236 -6.98 -30.83 32.29
C VAL A 236 -7.62 -30.60 30.92
N ASP A 237 -8.94 -30.45 30.85
CA ASP A 237 -9.72 -30.08 29.65
C ASP A 237 -9.37 -28.67 29.11
N TYR A 238 -8.08 -28.34 29.05
CA TYR A 238 -7.53 -27.10 28.54
C TYR A 238 -7.77 -27.01 27.04
N GLY A 239 -8.29 -25.85 26.61
CA GLY A 239 -8.43 -25.52 25.20
C GLY A 239 -9.33 -26.42 24.38
N LYS A 240 -10.24 -27.18 25.01
CA LYS A 240 -11.26 -27.96 24.30
C LYS A 240 -12.42 -27.11 23.78
N PHE A 241 -12.49 -25.85 24.19
CA PHE A 241 -13.62 -24.98 23.94
C PHE A 241 -13.19 -23.62 23.38
N ILE A 242 -13.97 -23.16 22.41
CA ILE A 242 -14.08 -21.76 22.00
C ILE A 242 -15.34 -21.20 22.65
N TYR A 243 -15.28 -19.94 23.05
CA TYR A 243 -16.38 -19.26 23.71
C TYR A 243 -17.04 -18.26 22.76
N GLN A 244 -18.34 -18.09 22.89
CA GLN A 244 -19.10 -17.06 22.18
C GLN A 244 -19.77 -16.13 23.18
N CYS A 245 -19.78 -14.83 22.88
CA CYS A 245 -20.28 -13.79 23.76
C CYS A 245 -21.74 -14.01 24.17
N SER A 246 -22.62 -14.38 23.25
CA SER A 246 -23.99 -14.83 23.54
C SER A 246 -24.60 -15.50 22.32
N LYS A 247 -25.83 -16.03 22.43
CA LYS A 247 -26.55 -16.59 21.27
C LYS A 247 -26.78 -15.55 20.16
N GLU A 248 -26.98 -14.29 20.54
CA GLU A 248 -27.31 -13.16 19.64
C GLU A 248 -26.08 -12.36 19.19
N CYS A 249 -24.94 -12.54 19.87
CA CYS A 249 -23.69 -11.85 19.55
C CYS A 249 -22.68 -12.86 18.96
N PRO A 250 -22.28 -12.74 17.68
CA PRO A 250 -21.42 -13.71 17.02
C PRO A 250 -19.95 -13.64 17.47
N TRP A 251 -19.58 -12.67 18.31
CA TRP A 251 -18.22 -12.51 18.81
C TRP A 251 -17.72 -13.76 19.54
N MET A 252 -16.64 -14.35 19.06
CA MET A 252 -15.99 -15.50 19.65
C MET A 252 -14.65 -15.13 20.30
N PHE A 253 -14.17 -15.95 21.23
CA PHE A 253 -12.90 -15.76 21.91
C PHE A 253 -12.43 -17.08 22.53
N TYR A 254 -11.17 -17.14 22.92
CA TYR A 254 -10.58 -18.23 23.69
C TYR A 254 -9.72 -17.65 24.81
N PHE A 255 -9.41 -18.45 25.83
CA PHE A 255 -8.52 -18.03 26.92
C PHE A 255 -7.11 -18.55 26.66
N GLU A 256 -6.13 -17.64 26.64
CA GLU A 256 -4.72 -17.99 26.38
C GLU A 256 -4.08 -18.70 27.56
N ASP A 257 -4.31 -18.19 28.77
CA ASP A 257 -3.81 -18.73 30.02
C ASP A 257 -4.98 -18.93 31.01
N CYS A 258 -5.43 -20.18 31.12
CA CYS A 258 -5.80 -20.75 32.41
C CYS A 258 -6.78 -19.96 33.31
N GLY A 259 -7.72 -19.20 32.76
CA GLY A 259 -8.76 -18.52 33.53
C GLY A 259 -8.24 -17.51 34.56
N ALA A 260 -7.01 -16.99 34.43
CA ALA A 260 -6.54 -15.90 35.26
C ALA A 260 -7.18 -14.58 34.77
N PRO A 261 -7.97 -13.87 35.59
CA PRO A 261 -8.65 -12.67 35.17
C PRO A 261 -7.66 -11.51 35.13
N THR A 262 -6.92 -11.36 34.05
CA THR A 262 -6.26 -10.09 33.74
C THR A 262 -7.28 -9.20 33.04
N THR A 263 -7.91 -8.34 33.84
CA THR A 263 -8.73 -7.17 33.44
C THR A 263 -9.91 -7.47 32.50
N LYS A 264 -11.13 -7.40 33.05
CA LYS A 264 -12.43 -7.28 32.36
C LYS A 264 -12.32 -7.14 30.83
N SER A 265 -12.33 -8.25 30.12
CA SER A 265 -12.38 -8.23 28.67
C SER A 265 -13.80 -7.82 28.26
N ILE A 266 -13.96 -6.76 27.47
CA ILE A 266 -15.27 -6.31 27.01
C ILE A 266 -15.46 -6.83 25.58
N CYS A 267 -16.66 -7.36 25.29
CA CYS A 267 -17.00 -7.77 23.93
C CYS A 267 -17.04 -6.54 23.01
N SER A 268 -16.21 -6.52 21.97
CA SER A 268 -16.13 -5.39 21.03
C SER A 268 -17.42 -5.09 20.29
N LEU A 269 -18.35 -6.05 20.19
CA LEU A 269 -19.64 -5.87 19.49
C LEU A 269 -20.74 -5.32 20.40
N CYS A 270 -20.97 -5.95 21.55
CA CYS A 270 -22.12 -5.63 22.41
C CYS A 270 -21.73 -4.91 23.70
N GLN A 271 -20.44 -4.62 23.89
CA GLN A 271 -19.88 -3.92 25.05
C GLN A 271 -20.19 -4.59 26.40
N LYS A 272 -20.59 -5.87 26.40
CA LYS A 272 -20.79 -6.66 27.62
C LYS A 272 -19.49 -7.30 28.07
N GLU A 273 -19.32 -7.44 29.39
CA GLU A 273 -18.18 -8.15 29.97
C GLU A 273 -18.13 -9.60 29.45
N ILE A 274 -16.94 -10.07 29.06
CA ILE A 274 -16.64 -11.46 28.72
C ILE A 274 -15.50 -11.93 29.63
N GLY A 275 -15.54 -13.20 30.01
CA GLY A 275 -14.53 -13.72 30.93
C GLY A 275 -14.95 -14.98 31.68
N ALA A 276 -14.04 -15.42 32.54
CA ALA A 276 -14.19 -16.58 33.40
C ALA A 276 -13.90 -16.22 34.87
N LYS A 277 -14.65 -16.82 35.80
CA LYS A 277 -14.38 -16.77 37.24
C LYS A 277 -13.33 -17.80 37.66
N GLY A 278 -13.17 -18.85 36.87
CA GLY A 278 -12.19 -19.91 37.06
C GLY A 278 -12.10 -20.80 35.82
N TYR A 279 -11.32 -21.86 35.90
CA TYR A 279 -11.16 -22.81 34.80
C TYR A 279 -12.49 -23.38 34.33
N ASN A 280 -12.83 -23.12 33.06
CA ASN A 280 -14.10 -23.54 32.44
C ASN A 280 -15.37 -23.04 33.15
N ASP A 281 -15.25 -22.08 34.07
CA ASP A 281 -16.36 -21.46 34.80
C ASP A 281 -16.50 -20.00 34.36
N LEU A 282 -17.52 -19.72 33.55
CA LEU A 282 -17.74 -18.42 32.93
C LEU A 282 -18.33 -17.42 33.93
N ILE A 283 -18.05 -16.12 33.74
CA ILE A 283 -18.77 -15.10 34.50
C ILE A 283 -20.28 -15.22 34.25
N VAL A 284 -21.06 -15.12 35.33
CA VAL A 284 -22.52 -15.18 35.29
C VAL A 284 -23.04 -13.84 34.81
N ARG A 285 -23.74 -13.82 33.67
CA ARG A 285 -24.36 -12.62 33.09
C ARG A 285 -25.52 -12.94 32.16
N ASP A 286 -26.26 -11.90 31.77
CA ASP A 286 -27.41 -11.99 30.86
C ASP A 286 -27.21 -11.13 29.58
N PRO A 287 -27.30 -11.71 28.36
CA PRO A 287 -27.43 -13.13 28.06
C PRO A 287 -26.15 -13.90 28.41
N PRO A 288 -26.25 -15.21 28.70
CA PRO A 288 -25.11 -16.02 29.08
C PRO A 288 -24.11 -16.17 27.93
N GLN A 289 -22.84 -16.26 28.30
CA GLN A 289 -21.77 -16.67 27.40
C GLN A 289 -21.94 -18.16 27.04
N LEU A 290 -21.61 -18.53 25.81
CA LEU A 290 -21.71 -19.90 25.34
C LEU A 290 -20.34 -20.55 25.31
N ARG A 291 -20.26 -21.77 25.85
CA ARG A 291 -19.11 -22.65 25.73
C ARG A 291 -19.35 -23.63 24.58
N ILE A 292 -18.49 -23.61 23.57
CA ILE A 292 -18.66 -24.39 22.33
C ILE A 292 -17.45 -25.32 22.15
N PRO A 293 -17.63 -26.64 21.98
CA PRO A 293 -16.53 -27.55 21.66
C PRO A 293 -15.80 -27.11 20.39
N ASN A 294 -14.46 -27.27 20.34
CA ASN A 294 -13.67 -26.82 19.18
C ASN A 294 -14.18 -27.32 17.83
N PRO A 295 -14.54 -28.61 17.64
CA PRO A 295 -15.06 -29.07 16.34
C PRO A 295 -16.31 -28.32 15.90
N ASP A 296 -17.26 -28.10 16.83
CA ASP A 296 -18.51 -27.40 16.56
C ASP A 296 -18.27 -25.90 16.31
N ALA A 297 -17.33 -25.31 17.06
CA ALA A 297 -16.93 -23.92 16.88
C ALA A 297 -16.24 -23.70 15.53
N PHE A 298 -15.34 -24.60 15.11
CA PHE A 298 -14.71 -24.55 13.79
C PHE A 298 -15.73 -24.71 12.68
N GLN A 299 -16.65 -25.68 12.76
CA GLN A 299 -17.73 -25.81 11.79
C GLN A 299 -18.61 -24.55 11.73
N LYS A 300 -18.89 -23.93 12.88
CA LYS A 300 -19.68 -22.70 12.95
C LYS A 300 -18.94 -21.51 12.32
N ILE A 301 -17.64 -21.37 12.61
CA ILE A 301 -16.77 -20.36 12.00
C ILE A 301 -16.69 -20.58 10.49
N ASP A 302 -16.41 -21.80 10.05
CA ASP A 302 -16.29 -22.15 8.63
C ASP A 302 -17.62 -21.93 7.90
N LYS A 303 -18.75 -22.29 8.50
CA LYS A 303 -20.08 -22.00 7.95
C LYS A 303 -20.34 -20.49 7.85
N TYR A 304 -19.99 -19.72 8.87
CA TYR A 304 -20.19 -18.26 8.87
C TYR A 304 -19.28 -17.58 7.83
N ILE A 305 -18.01 -17.98 7.75
CA ILE A 305 -17.08 -17.54 6.70
C ILE A 305 -17.59 -17.93 5.33
N ASN A 306 -18.05 -19.17 5.14
CA ASN A 306 -18.56 -19.63 3.84
C ASN A 306 -19.86 -18.90 3.46
N GLN A 307 -20.74 -18.59 4.40
CA GLN A 307 -21.94 -17.79 4.15
C GLN A 307 -21.58 -16.34 3.81
N GLU A 308 -20.68 -15.71 4.55
CA GLU A 308 -20.19 -14.36 4.28
C GLU A 308 -19.44 -14.30 2.93
N ASN A 309 -18.65 -15.34 2.61
CA ASN A 309 -17.99 -15.54 1.32
C ASN A 309 -18.95 -15.97 0.19
N GLN A 310 -20.16 -16.43 0.49
CA GLN A 310 -21.21 -16.62 -0.52
C GLN A 310 -21.96 -15.31 -0.76
N THR A 311 -21.96 -14.41 0.23
CA THR A 311 -22.44 -13.03 0.14
C THR A 311 -21.31 -12.04 -0.19
N ILE A 312 -20.23 -12.46 -0.89
CA ILE A 312 -19.08 -11.60 -1.22
C ILE A 312 -19.58 -10.22 -1.66
N ARG A 313 -18.97 -9.20 -1.06
CA ARG A 313 -19.12 -7.78 -1.41
C ARG A 313 -18.53 -7.54 -2.80
N PHE A 314 -19.21 -8.08 -3.80
CA PHE A 314 -18.96 -7.77 -5.19
C PHE A 314 -19.42 -6.34 -5.44
N GLY A 315 -18.62 -5.58 -6.16
CA GLY A 315 -18.90 -4.17 -6.39
C GLY A 315 -18.13 -3.22 -5.50
N TYR A 316 -18.40 -1.95 -5.78
CA TYR A 316 -17.81 -0.82 -5.13
C TYR A 316 -18.69 -0.39 -3.95
N HIS A 317 -18.11 -0.30 -2.75
CA HIS A 317 -18.85 -0.01 -1.52
C HIS A 317 -18.23 1.11 -0.66
N ASP A 318 -17.13 1.71 -1.09
CA ASP A 318 -16.53 2.82 -0.35
C ASP A 318 -17.23 4.15 -0.67
N VAL A 319 -18.28 4.43 0.11
CA VAL A 319 -19.03 5.68 0.05
C VAL A 319 -18.60 6.67 1.14
N LYS A 320 -17.46 6.42 1.82
CA LYS A 320 -16.97 7.29 2.88
C LYS A 320 -16.57 8.65 2.33
N ASN A 321 -16.67 9.66 3.19
CA ASN A 321 -16.17 10.99 2.87
C ASN A 321 -14.63 10.98 2.92
N ILE A 322 -13.98 11.75 2.04
CA ILE A 322 -12.52 11.91 2.04
C ILE A 322 -11.98 12.37 3.40
N ASN A 323 -12.74 13.20 4.12
CA ASN A 323 -12.35 13.74 5.44
C ASN A 323 -12.35 12.68 6.55
N GLU A 324 -12.94 11.52 6.30
CA GLU A 324 -12.97 10.39 7.23
C GLU A 324 -11.83 9.39 6.96
N SER A 325 -11.05 9.60 5.88
CA SER A 325 -9.94 8.74 5.51
C SER A 325 -8.63 9.16 6.18
N SER A 326 -7.97 8.23 6.87
CA SER A 326 -6.67 8.44 7.51
C SER A 326 -5.62 7.44 7.00
N LEU A 327 -4.34 7.79 7.11
CA LEU A 327 -3.25 6.89 6.74
C LEU A 327 -3.29 5.55 7.51
N GLY A 328 -3.78 5.58 8.75
CA GLY A 328 -3.91 4.41 9.62
C GLY A 328 -5.06 3.48 9.23
N ASP A 329 -6.01 3.94 8.41
CA ASP A 329 -7.15 3.11 8.04
C ASP A 329 -6.66 1.95 7.19
N LYS A 330 -6.98 0.76 7.68
CA LYS A 330 -6.85 -0.47 6.94
C LYS A 330 -7.93 -1.43 7.46
N PRO A 331 -8.39 -2.36 6.63
CA PRO A 331 -9.06 -3.54 7.11
C PRO A 331 -8.21 -4.26 8.16
N ASP A 332 -8.84 -4.75 9.23
CA ASP A 332 -8.13 -5.39 10.35
C ASP A 332 -7.23 -6.57 9.92
N HIS A 333 -7.62 -7.26 8.84
CA HIS A 333 -6.91 -8.40 8.27
C HIS A 333 -5.67 -8.03 7.43
N LEU A 334 -5.46 -6.76 7.08
CA LEU A 334 -4.24 -6.33 6.40
C LEU A 334 -3.19 -5.93 7.43
N ASN A 335 -1.96 -6.41 7.26
CA ASN A 335 -0.88 -6.14 8.20
C ASN A 335 -0.26 -4.74 8.04
N ARG A 336 -0.47 -4.08 6.88
CA ARG A 336 0.21 -2.81 6.54
C ARG A 336 -0.77 -1.78 5.95
N PRO A 337 -0.96 -0.61 6.60
CA PRO A 337 -1.83 0.45 6.08
C PRO A 337 -1.38 1.00 4.72
N VAL A 338 -0.07 1.10 4.49
CA VAL A 338 0.51 1.60 3.23
C VAL A 338 0.16 0.71 2.05
N SER A 339 0.16 -0.61 2.22
CA SER A 339 -0.21 -1.55 1.16
C SER A 339 -1.69 -1.43 0.80
N PHE A 340 -2.56 -1.25 1.79
CA PHE A 340 -3.97 -0.97 1.56
C PHE A 340 -4.15 0.32 0.76
N ARG A 341 -3.53 1.41 1.21
CA ARG A 341 -3.60 2.73 0.56
C ARG A 341 -3.08 2.70 -0.87
N PHE A 342 -2.01 1.96 -1.13
CA PHE A 342 -1.50 1.80 -2.48
C PHE A 342 -2.51 1.08 -3.40
N ILE A 343 -3.11 -0.02 -2.95
CA ILE A 343 -4.12 -0.72 -3.75
C ILE A 343 -5.38 0.13 -3.94
N HIS A 344 -5.80 0.87 -2.92
CA HIS A 344 -6.92 1.81 -2.99
C HIS A 344 -6.68 2.91 -4.03
N PHE A 345 -5.48 3.50 -4.00
CA PHE A 345 -4.98 4.45 -4.98
C PHE A 345 -5.02 3.91 -6.42
N LEU A 346 -4.60 2.65 -6.65
CA LEU A 346 -4.69 2.02 -7.96
C LEU A 346 -6.14 1.90 -8.45
N THR A 347 -7.03 1.41 -7.58
CA THR A 347 -8.45 1.22 -7.90
C THR A 347 -9.12 2.55 -8.24
N HIS A 348 -8.91 3.59 -7.41
CA HIS A 348 -9.48 4.91 -7.65
C HIS A 348 -8.90 5.62 -8.87
N GLY A 349 -7.61 5.47 -9.16
CA GLY A 349 -7.00 5.99 -10.39
C GLY A 349 -7.66 5.43 -11.65
N LEU A 350 -7.94 4.12 -11.67
CA LEU A 350 -8.65 3.49 -12.79
C LEU A 350 -10.12 3.90 -12.86
N LEU A 351 -10.85 3.86 -11.73
CA LEU A 351 -12.27 4.22 -11.69
C LEU A 351 -12.50 5.68 -12.08
N GLN A 352 -11.59 6.58 -11.70
CA GLN A 352 -11.60 7.97 -12.14
C GLN A 352 -11.48 8.08 -13.67
N PHE A 353 -10.61 7.28 -14.30
CA PHE A 353 -10.51 7.26 -15.76
C PHE A 353 -11.77 6.70 -16.42
N LEU A 354 -12.35 5.62 -15.87
CA LEU A 354 -13.60 5.06 -16.38
C LEU A 354 -14.75 6.08 -16.32
N HIS A 355 -14.85 6.83 -15.23
CA HIS A 355 -15.85 7.89 -15.06
C HIS A 355 -15.61 9.06 -16.01
N ASP A 356 -14.40 9.62 -16.07
CA ASP A 356 -14.04 10.75 -16.95
C ASP A 356 -14.32 10.47 -18.44
N ARG A 357 -14.19 9.21 -18.86
CA ARG A 357 -14.43 8.77 -20.25
C ARG A 357 -15.82 8.22 -20.52
N ASN A 358 -16.75 8.36 -19.57
CA ASN A 358 -18.14 7.90 -19.61
C ASN A 358 -18.29 6.37 -19.78
N TYR A 359 -17.32 5.58 -19.33
CA TYR A 359 -17.52 4.13 -19.13
C TYR A 359 -18.29 3.83 -17.84
N LEU A 360 -18.20 4.74 -16.87
CA LEU A 360 -19.12 4.85 -15.74
C LEU A 360 -19.83 6.21 -15.86
N THR A 361 -21.15 6.21 -15.92
CA THR A 361 -21.93 7.44 -16.06
C THR A 361 -22.27 8.05 -14.70
N ASP A 362 -22.63 9.33 -14.67
CA ASP A 362 -23.12 9.97 -13.44
C ASP A 362 -24.34 9.25 -12.84
N ASP A 363 -25.19 8.66 -13.68
CA ASP A 363 -26.33 7.84 -13.26
C ASP A 363 -25.88 6.54 -12.61
N ASP A 364 -24.82 5.89 -13.14
CA ASP A 364 -24.23 4.71 -12.51
C ASP A 364 -23.71 5.03 -11.11
N LEU A 365 -22.99 6.14 -10.97
CA LEU A 365 -22.45 6.58 -9.67
C LEU A 365 -23.57 6.85 -8.67
N LYS A 366 -24.56 7.67 -9.03
CA LYS A 366 -25.63 8.09 -8.11
C LYS A 366 -26.65 6.99 -7.80
N ILE A 367 -27.10 6.26 -8.81
CA ILE A 367 -28.21 5.31 -8.69
C ILE A 367 -27.70 3.92 -8.30
N ARG A 368 -26.65 3.42 -8.97
CA ARG A 368 -26.18 2.04 -8.78
C ARG A 368 -25.16 1.93 -7.65
N LEU A 369 -24.17 2.82 -7.64
CA LEU A 369 -23.09 2.82 -6.65
C LEU A 369 -23.43 3.64 -5.39
N LYS A 370 -24.50 4.45 -5.44
CA LYS A 370 -24.96 5.32 -4.34
C LYS A 370 -23.89 6.32 -3.88
N ILE A 371 -23.06 6.78 -4.82
CA ILE A 371 -22.02 7.75 -4.59
C ILE A 371 -22.64 9.17 -4.71
N PRO A 372 -22.48 10.04 -3.69
CA PRO A 372 -23.18 11.31 -3.64
C PRO A 372 -22.58 12.38 -4.57
N THR A 373 -21.27 12.32 -4.85
CA THR A 373 -20.54 13.32 -5.65
C THR A 373 -19.97 12.70 -6.93
N ASN A 374 -20.02 13.45 -8.03
CA ASN A 374 -19.41 13.01 -9.30
C ASN A 374 -17.88 13.16 -9.31
N THR A 375 -17.29 13.82 -8.30
CA THR A 375 -15.85 13.94 -8.13
C THR A 375 -15.26 12.88 -7.21
N HIS A 376 -16.08 11.95 -6.71
CA HIS A 376 -15.72 10.99 -5.68
C HIS A 376 -14.42 10.23 -5.98
N PHE A 377 -14.29 9.63 -7.16
CA PHE A 377 -13.09 8.86 -7.51
C PHE A 377 -11.84 9.75 -7.62
N ARG A 378 -11.98 10.97 -8.18
CA ARG A 378 -10.89 11.96 -8.23
C ARG A 378 -10.44 12.34 -6.83
N ASP A 379 -11.39 12.72 -5.97
CA ASP A 379 -11.08 13.26 -4.65
C ASP A 379 -10.44 12.17 -3.76
N HIS A 380 -10.91 10.92 -3.88
CA HIS A 380 -10.28 9.78 -3.20
C HIS A 380 -8.90 9.43 -3.77
N PHE A 381 -8.73 9.43 -5.11
CA PHE A 381 -7.43 9.21 -5.74
C PHE A 381 -6.38 10.23 -5.27
N GLU A 382 -6.72 11.53 -5.26
CA GLU A 382 -5.83 12.59 -4.83
C GLU A 382 -5.52 12.50 -3.32
N ASN A 383 -6.53 12.19 -2.51
CA ASN A 383 -6.34 11.98 -1.07
C ASN A 383 -5.45 10.76 -0.78
N ASP A 384 -5.64 9.63 -1.46
CA ASP A 384 -4.78 8.46 -1.29
C ASP A 384 -3.33 8.76 -1.71
N TYR A 385 -3.11 9.56 -2.76
CA TYR A 385 -1.77 10.05 -3.13
C TYR A 385 -1.16 10.88 -2.00
N ASP A 386 -1.90 11.85 -1.46
CA ASP A 386 -1.40 12.73 -0.40
C ASP A 386 -1.09 11.92 0.88
N LEU A 387 -1.91 10.92 1.22
CA LEU A 387 -1.65 9.99 2.33
C LEU A 387 -0.40 9.13 2.09
N LEU A 388 -0.20 8.63 0.86
CA LEU A 388 1.01 7.88 0.51
C LEU A 388 2.25 8.76 0.58
N CYS A 389 2.17 10.03 0.16
CA CYS A 389 3.25 11.01 0.30
C CYS A 389 3.73 11.18 1.74
N GLN A 390 2.81 11.14 2.72
CA GLN A 390 3.15 11.23 4.14
C GLN A 390 4.01 10.05 4.64
N THR A 391 3.98 8.91 3.95
CA THR A 391 4.78 7.73 4.29
C THR A 391 6.16 7.70 3.64
N SER A 392 6.37 8.53 2.62
CA SER A 392 7.64 8.59 1.90
C SER A 392 8.69 9.31 2.74
N ILE A 393 9.93 8.79 2.71
CA ILE A 393 11.10 9.46 3.30
C ILE A 393 11.36 10.82 2.62
N ASP A 394 10.94 10.95 1.36
CA ASP A 394 10.92 12.21 0.62
C ASP A 394 9.52 12.43 0.00
N PRO A 395 8.64 13.19 0.68
CA PRO A 395 7.30 13.50 0.17
C PRO A 395 7.33 14.25 -1.16
N GLN A 396 8.40 14.99 -1.46
CA GLN A 396 8.54 15.75 -2.72
C GLN A 396 8.83 14.85 -3.92
N GLN A 397 9.15 13.56 -3.69
CA GLN A 397 9.50 12.59 -4.72
C GLN A 397 8.66 11.31 -4.63
N CYS A 398 7.56 11.34 -3.88
CA CYS A 398 6.66 10.19 -3.73
C CYS A 398 6.24 9.61 -5.10
N TYR A 399 5.97 10.47 -6.07
CA TYR A 399 5.62 10.06 -7.43
C TYR A 399 6.68 9.17 -8.11
N ILE A 400 7.98 9.36 -7.84
CA ILE A 400 9.05 8.51 -8.39
C ILE A 400 8.94 7.09 -7.83
N TRP A 401 8.67 6.97 -6.54
CA TRP A 401 8.47 5.68 -5.88
C TRP A 401 7.19 5.00 -6.37
N LEU A 402 6.12 5.76 -6.56
CA LEU A 402 4.88 5.25 -7.13
C LEU A 402 5.08 4.74 -8.56
N TYR A 403 5.79 5.48 -9.43
CA TYR A 403 6.14 4.98 -10.76
C TYR A 403 6.95 3.68 -10.70
N LYS A 404 7.91 3.60 -9.76
CA LYS A 404 8.69 2.37 -9.57
C LYS A 404 7.77 1.20 -9.17
N LEU A 405 6.86 1.40 -8.23
CA LEU A 405 5.91 0.38 -7.80
C LEU A 405 4.99 -0.06 -8.96
N LEU A 406 4.51 0.87 -9.78
CA LEU A 406 3.71 0.57 -10.96
C LEU A 406 4.49 -0.28 -11.98
N ASN A 407 5.76 0.02 -12.21
CA ASN A 407 6.61 -0.78 -13.10
C ASN A 407 6.82 -2.20 -12.59
N HIS A 408 6.89 -2.39 -11.26
CA HIS A 408 7.00 -3.72 -10.64
C HIS A 408 5.72 -4.57 -10.80
N LEU A 409 4.54 -3.97 -11.01
CA LEU A 409 3.31 -4.73 -11.28
C LEU A 409 3.30 -5.42 -12.65
N VAL A 410 4.24 -5.06 -13.52
CA VAL A 410 4.38 -5.58 -14.89
C VAL A 410 5.54 -6.59 -14.99
N ASP A 411 6.28 -6.78 -13.90
CA ASP A 411 7.37 -7.76 -13.82
C ASP A 411 6.78 -9.18 -13.70
N ASP A 412 7.17 -10.07 -14.63
CA ASP A 412 6.79 -11.49 -14.61
C ASP A 412 7.24 -12.19 -13.31
N GLU A 413 8.27 -11.66 -12.61
CA GLU A 413 8.69 -12.17 -11.31
C GLU A 413 7.67 -11.91 -10.20
N PHE A 414 6.96 -10.78 -10.23
CA PHE A 414 5.93 -10.49 -9.22
C PHE A 414 4.73 -11.44 -9.31
N THR A 415 4.49 -12.01 -10.50
CA THR A 415 3.42 -12.98 -10.75
C THR A 415 3.85 -14.44 -10.66
N LYS A 416 5.16 -14.77 -10.74
CA LYS A 416 5.68 -16.15 -10.74
C LYS A 416 6.70 -16.50 -9.65
N LYS A 417 7.35 -15.53 -9.00
CA LYS A 417 8.35 -15.80 -7.96
C LYS A 417 7.76 -15.50 -6.58
N THR A 418 7.69 -16.53 -5.75
CA THR A 418 7.66 -16.32 -4.30
C THR A 418 8.89 -15.48 -3.91
N VAL A 419 8.74 -14.64 -2.89
CA VAL A 419 9.81 -13.79 -2.30
C VAL A 419 11.12 -14.57 -2.08
N ASP A 420 11.04 -15.89 -1.91
CA ASP A 420 12.17 -16.81 -1.77
C ASP A 420 13.11 -16.87 -2.99
N ASN A 421 12.59 -16.70 -4.22
CA ASN A 421 13.41 -16.72 -5.44
C ASN A 421 14.13 -15.39 -5.70
N GLU A 422 13.53 -14.25 -5.36
CA GLU A 422 14.22 -12.95 -5.37
C GLU A 422 15.37 -12.93 -4.35
N ILE A 423 15.13 -13.50 -3.15
CA ILE A 423 16.18 -13.69 -2.14
C ILE A 423 17.30 -14.60 -2.68
N THR A 424 16.95 -15.63 -3.45
CA THR A 424 17.92 -16.58 -4.00
C THR A 424 18.73 -15.99 -5.17
N GLU A 425 18.09 -15.24 -6.07
CA GLU A 425 18.80 -14.54 -7.15
C GLU A 425 19.61 -13.36 -6.64
N TYR A 426 19.13 -12.65 -5.64
CA TYR A 426 19.92 -11.65 -4.92
C TYR A 426 21.13 -12.31 -4.26
N LYS A 427 20.97 -13.43 -3.53
CA LYS A 427 22.07 -14.20 -2.96
C LYS A 427 23.07 -14.67 -4.01
N LYS A 428 22.61 -15.06 -5.21
CA LYS A 428 23.45 -15.55 -6.31
C LYS A 428 24.21 -14.41 -7.00
N ALA A 429 23.53 -13.32 -7.35
CA ALA A 429 24.14 -12.11 -7.91
C ALA A 429 25.10 -11.44 -6.92
N HIS A 430 24.79 -11.52 -5.63
CA HIS A 430 25.65 -11.08 -4.53
C HIS A 430 26.86 -12.00 -4.33
N ALA A 431 26.70 -13.34 -4.44
CA ALA A 431 27.81 -14.28 -4.41
C ALA A 431 28.76 -14.12 -5.62
N GLU A 432 28.22 -13.84 -6.81
CA GLU A 432 29.00 -13.53 -8.03
C GLU A 432 29.70 -12.17 -7.95
N PHE A 433 29.11 -11.21 -7.24
CA PHE A 433 29.72 -9.92 -6.90
C PHE A 433 30.85 -10.10 -5.85
N ILE A 434 30.64 -10.96 -4.83
CA ILE A 434 31.63 -11.31 -3.80
C ILE A 434 32.83 -12.07 -4.39
N GLN A 435 32.63 -13.01 -5.32
CA GLN A 435 33.74 -13.70 -5.98
C GLN A 435 34.67 -12.77 -6.77
N LYS A 436 34.19 -11.56 -7.13
CA LYS A 436 34.97 -10.54 -7.85
C LYS A 436 35.64 -9.52 -6.92
N GLN A 437 35.30 -9.48 -5.63
CA GLN A 437 35.96 -8.63 -4.63
C GLN A 437 36.54 -9.49 -3.51
N GLN A 438 37.85 -9.77 -3.61
CA GLN A 438 38.63 -10.26 -2.47
C GLN A 438 38.66 -9.19 -1.37
N SER A 439 37.77 -9.30 -0.37
CA SER A 439 38.01 -8.83 1.02
C SER A 439 36.78 -8.99 1.95
N LEU A 440 36.11 -10.16 1.97
CA LEU A 440 35.02 -10.40 2.95
C LEU A 440 35.23 -11.64 3.83
N GLU A 441 36.38 -12.30 3.75
CA GLU A 441 36.74 -13.31 4.76
C GLU A 441 36.88 -12.65 6.14
N SER A 442 37.46 -11.45 6.24
CA SER A 442 37.62 -10.74 7.52
C SER A 442 36.33 -10.22 8.17
N PHE A 443 35.26 -9.96 7.41
CA PHE A 443 33.99 -9.45 7.96
C PHE A 443 33.01 -10.58 8.33
N ILE A 444 33.05 -11.70 7.60
CA ILE A 444 32.35 -12.92 8.03
C ILE A 444 33.01 -13.50 9.28
N ASP A 445 34.34 -13.47 9.37
CA ASP A 445 35.05 -13.87 10.59
C ASP A 445 34.68 -12.94 11.77
N GLU A 446 34.60 -11.62 11.59
CA GLU A 446 34.16 -10.67 12.64
C GLU A 446 32.72 -10.91 13.13
N LEU A 447 31.82 -11.37 12.27
CA LEU A 447 30.42 -11.70 12.61
C LEU A 447 30.28 -12.94 13.51
N PHE A 448 31.28 -13.84 13.50
CA PHE A 448 31.29 -15.08 14.28
C PHE A 448 32.38 -15.11 15.38
N GLU A 449 33.38 -14.22 15.34
CA GLU A 449 34.56 -14.28 16.23
C GLU A 449 34.28 -13.89 17.70
N ASN A 450 33.18 -13.18 18.00
CA ASN A 450 32.99 -12.58 19.33
C ASN A 450 31.69 -12.97 20.04
N GLU A 451 31.13 -14.15 19.75
CA GLU A 451 29.95 -14.68 20.46
C GLU A 451 30.19 -14.87 21.96
N GLU A 452 31.44 -15.12 22.39
CA GLU A 452 31.80 -15.20 23.82
C GLU A 452 31.67 -13.85 24.53
N HIS A 453 31.93 -12.74 23.83
CA HIS A 453 31.85 -11.39 24.42
C HIS A 453 30.47 -10.75 24.23
N TYR A 454 29.77 -11.06 23.13
CA TYR A 454 28.45 -10.51 22.79
C TYR A 454 27.42 -11.60 22.44
N PRO A 455 26.85 -12.29 23.45
CA PRO A 455 26.01 -13.48 23.24
C PRO A 455 24.69 -13.25 22.50
N LEU A 456 24.23 -12.00 22.38
CA LEU A 456 23.00 -11.63 21.67
C LEU A 456 23.27 -11.08 20.26
N LEU A 457 24.50 -11.08 19.78
CA LEU A 457 24.85 -10.55 18.45
C LEU A 457 24.06 -11.25 17.33
N ASN A 458 23.89 -12.58 17.42
CA ASN A 458 23.06 -13.35 16.50
C ASN A 458 21.57 -12.98 16.56
N PHE A 459 21.05 -12.53 17.71
CA PHE A 459 19.66 -12.07 17.82
C PHE A 459 19.42 -10.79 17.00
N PHE A 460 20.41 -9.90 16.89
CA PHE A 460 20.34 -8.71 16.05
C PHE A 460 20.55 -9.02 14.57
N ASN A 461 21.23 -10.12 14.24
CA ASN A 461 21.63 -10.48 12.88
C ASN A 461 20.68 -11.46 12.17
N ILE A 462 19.84 -12.20 12.89
CA ILE A 462 18.91 -13.18 12.30
C ILE A 462 17.59 -12.50 11.87
N THR A 463 17.28 -12.55 10.58
CA THR A 463 16.07 -12.02 9.93
C THR A 463 14.87 -12.97 9.93
N THR A 464 14.80 -13.94 10.85
CA THR A 464 13.62 -14.83 10.97
C THR A 464 12.71 -14.41 12.11
N PHE A 465 11.65 -13.67 11.74
CA PHE A 465 10.56 -13.24 12.60
C PHE A 465 9.57 -14.40 12.83
N HIS A 466 9.78 -15.20 13.87
CA HIS A 466 8.85 -16.29 14.25
C HIS A 466 8.22 -16.12 15.64
N THR A 467 8.28 -14.93 16.24
CA THR A 467 7.62 -14.65 17.53
C THR A 467 6.67 -13.45 17.44
N SER A 468 5.59 -13.50 18.22
CA SER A 468 4.46 -12.55 18.17
C SER A 468 4.78 -11.15 18.70
N ASN A 469 5.88 -10.98 19.43
CA ASN A 469 6.42 -9.66 19.78
C ASN A 469 7.96 -9.76 19.99
N PRO A 470 8.77 -9.41 18.97
CA PRO A 470 10.23 -9.47 19.03
C PRO A 470 10.82 -8.60 20.16
N LEU A 471 10.12 -7.53 20.56
CA LEU A 471 10.56 -6.64 21.62
C LEU A 471 10.46 -7.31 22.99
N ASP A 472 9.39 -8.06 23.27
CA ASP A 472 9.21 -8.74 24.56
C ASP A 472 10.22 -9.89 24.72
N GLU A 473 10.50 -10.62 23.65
CA GLU A 473 11.53 -11.66 23.63
C GLU A 473 12.93 -11.08 23.83
N PHE A 474 13.22 -9.93 23.19
CA PHE A 474 14.46 -9.19 23.38
C PHE A 474 14.61 -8.68 24.82
N ILE A 475 13.55 -8.14 25.39
CA ILE A 475 13.50 -7.68 26.79
C ILE A 475 13.79 -8.85 27.73
N LEU A 476 13.10 -9.97 27.57
CA LEU A 476 13.32 -11.19 28.36
C LEU A 476 14.75 -11.72 28.21
N LYS A 477 15.33 -11.69 27.00
CA LYS A 477 16.70 -12.15 26.74
C LYS A 477 17.75 -11.24 27.37
N ILE A 478 17.59 -9.91 27.30
CA ILE A 478 18.50 -8.98 27.98
C ILE A 478 18.36 -9.06 29.51
N GLN A 479 17.15 -9.18 30.05
CA GLN A 479 16.91 -9.27 31.50
C GLN A 479 17.49 -10.54 32.12
N ASN A 480 17.52 -11.64 31.36
CA ASN A 480 18.08 -12.92 31.81
C ASN A 480 19.58 -13.07 31.50
N LEU A 481 20.21 -12.09 30.83
CA LEU A 481 21.63 -12.16 30.49
C LEU A 481 22.49 -11.69 31.68
N PRO A 482 23.38 -12.54 32.23
CA PRO A 482 24.24 -12.16 33.34
C PRO A 482 25.19 -11.03 32.92
N PHE A 483 25.33 -10.00 33.77
CA PHE A 483 26.14 -8.81 33.51
C PHE A 483 25.73 -7.97 32.28
N ALA A 484 24.46 -8.04 31.86
CA ALA A 484 23.90 -7.28 30.72
C ALA A 484 24.22 -5.77 30.74
N GLU A 485 24.28 -5.15 31.93
CA GLU A 485 24.64 -3.74 32.08
C GLU A 485 26.06 -3.39 31.63
N LYS A 486 26.97 -4.38 31.63
CA LYS A 486 28.36 -4.24 31.18
C LYS A 486 28.50 -4.58 29.70
N THR A 487 27.82 -5.63 29.25
CA THR A 487 27.93 -6.15 27.88
C THR A 487 27.08 -5.36 26.88
N TYR A 488 25.90 -4.88 27.30
CA TYR A 488 24.97 -4.08 26.48
C TYR A 488 24.45 -2.86 27.28
N PRO A 489 25.33 -1.90 27.61
CA PRO A 489 25.01 -0.82 28.54
C PRO A 489 23.88 0.10 28.06
N VAL A 490 23.87 0.44 26.77
CA VAL A 490 22.87 1.36 26.19
C VAL A 490 21.50 0.69 26.09
N SER A 491 21.43 -0.54 25.60
CA SER A 491 20.19 -1.30 25.48
C SER A 491 19.58 -1.57 26.85
N THR A 492 20.40 -1.94 27.83
CA THR A 492 19.94 -2.17 29.20
C THR A 492 19.46 -0.88 29.86
N TYR A 493 20.15 0.25 29.62
CA TYR A 493 19.73 1.57 30.11
C TYR A 493 18.37 1.99 29.54
N LEU A 494 18.17 1.82 28.23
CA LEU A 494 16.91 2.17 27.57
C LEU A 494 15.74 1.29 28.02
N LEU A 495 15.97 -0.02 28.16
CA LEU A 495 14.93 -0.96 28.63
C LEU A 495 14.52 -0.70 30.07
N LYS A 496 15.45 -0.33 30.95
CA LYS A 496 15.14 0.01 32.35
C LYS A 496 14.31 1.29 32.49
N ARG A 497 14.29 2.14 31.47
CA ARG A 497 13.57 3.42 31.44
C ARG A 497 12.50 3.46 30.37
N LEU A 498 12.12 2.31 29.81
CA LEU A 498 11.17 2.24 28.71
C LEU A 498 9.82 2.88 29.12
N ASP A 499 9.40 2.64 30.36
CA ASP A 499 8.19 3.22 30.96
C ASP A 499 8.31 4.74 31.21
N ASP A 500 9.51 5.24 31.47
CA ASP A 500 9.76 6.69 31.58
C ASP A 500 9.64 7.38 30.21
N TYR A 501 9.88 6.62 29.14
CA TYR A 501 9.89 7.11 27.77
C TYR A 501 8.61 6.80 26.96
N THR A 502 7.67 6.02 27.48
CA THR A 502 6.39 5.71 26.79
C THR A 502 5.60 6.98 26.44
N ASN A 503 5.79 8.03 27.22
CA ASN A 503 5.11 9.32 27.02
C ASN A 503 5.97 10.37 26.31
N ILE A 504 7.20 10.04 25.86
CA ILE A 504 8.12 11.01 25.24
C ILE A 504 7.54 11.62 23.96
N GLN A 505 6.68 10.88 23.26
CA GLN A 505 5.91 11.35 22.10
C GLN A 505 5.00 12.55 22.40
N HIS A 506 4.61 12.76 23.66
CA HIS A 506 3.81 13.89 24.10
C HIS A 506 4.65 15.13 24.47
N LEU A 507 5.98 14.98 24.57
CA LEU A 507 6.87 16.08 24.97
C LEU A 507 6.86 17.22 23.96
N TYR A 508 6.90 16.91 22.65
CA TYR A 508 6.84 17.92 21.60
C TYR A 508 5.49 18.66 21.56
N PRO A 509 4.33 17.99 21.63
CA PRO A 509 3.04 18.65 21.84
C PRO A 509 2.98 19.52 23.11
N ILE A 510 3.50 19.05 24.25
CA ILE A 510 3.50 19.79 25.52
C ILE A 510 4.37 21.04 25.40
N ILE A 511 5.56 20.95 24.79
CA ILE A 511 6.44 22.10 24.57
C ILE A 511 5.79 23.09 23.62
N THR A 512 5.19 22.61 22.52
CA THR A 512 4.52 23.47 21.54
C THR A 512 3.34 24.21 22.17
N PHE A 513 2.52 23.52 22.96
CA PHE A 513 1.42 24.12 23.71
C PHE A 513 1.91 25.09 24.78
N SER A 514 2.97 24.74 25.50
CA SER A 514 3.56 25.63 26.52
C SER A 514 4.12 26.91 25.89
N ASN A 515 4.79 26.79 24.72
CA ASN A 515 5.29 27.93 23.97
C ASN A 515 4.15 28.80 23.44
N TYR A 516 3.07 28.19 22.93
CA TYR A 516 1.85 28.92 22.54
C TYR A 516 1.28 29.72 23.71
N LEU A 517 1.15 29.11 24.89
CA LEU A 517 0.65 29.79 26.08
C LEU A 517 1.59 30.93 26.51
N ILE A 518 2.91 30.73 26.46
CA ILE A 518 3.91 31.76 26.78
C ILE A 518 3.83 32.93 25.80
N GLU A 519 3.68 32.65 24.50
CA GLU A 519 3.65 33.64 23.44
C GLU A 519 2.34 34.45 23.43
N LYS A 520 1.19 33.79 23.61
CA LYS A 520 -0.13 34.44 23.66
C LYS A 520 -0.43 35.13 25.00
N LEU A 521 0.07 34.59 26.12
CA LEU A 521 -0.25 35.08 27.47
C LEU A 521 0.95 35.78 28.13
N ASN A 522 1.87 36.31 27.31
CA ASN A 522 3.17 36.91 27.63
C ASN A 522 3.14 38.06 28.67
N HIS A 523 1.95 38.44 29.15
CA HIS A 523 1.75 39.41 30.22
C HIS A 523 0.95 38.79 31.37
N ARG A 524 1.66 38.19 32.33
CA ARG A 524 1.24 37.88 33.70
C ARG A 524 -0.22 37.43 33.85
N ILE A 525 -0.49 36.16 33.56
CA ILE A 525 -1.57 35.48 34.29
C ILE A 525 -1.17 35.57 35.77
N LYS A 526 -1.87 36.39 36.56
CA LYS A 526 -1.61 36.41 38.00
C LYS A 526 -1.94 35.01 38.51
N ARG A 527 -1.08 34.43 39.36
CA ARG A 527 -1.28 33.07 39.92
C ARG A 527 -2.69 32.84 40.45
N ILE A 528 -3.35 33.90 40.94
CA ILE A 528 -4.71 33.89 41.45
C ILE A 528 -5.75 33.67 40.34
N ASP A 529 -5.54 34.25 39.15
CA ASP A 529 -6.45 34.12 38.00
C ASP A 529 -6.36 32.73 37.35
N ALA A 530 -5.15 32.13 37.32
CA ALA A 530 -4.92 30.78 36.80
C ALA A 530 -5.64 29.68 37.61
N VAL A 531 -5.88 29.91 38.90
CA VAL A 531 -6.52 28.92 39.80
C VAL A 531 -8.03 28.94 39.65
N GLN A 532 -8.62 30.09 39.29
CA GLN A 532 -10.08 30.26 39.21
C GLN A 532 -10.62 30.13 37.79
N THR A 533 -9.79 30.36 36.77
CA THR A 533 -10.25 30.44 35.38
C THR A 533 -10.02 29.11 34.65
N LYS A 534 -11.10 28.53 34.12
CA LYS A 534 -11.04 27.24 33.39
C LYS A 534 -10.21 27.37 32.11
N MET A 535 -9.42 26.35 31.80
CA MET A 535 -8.50 26.31 30.65
C MET A 535 -9.15 26.69 29.31
N ILE A 536 -10.43 26.35 29.13
CA ILE A 536 -11.21 26.67 27.93
C ILE A 536 -11.29 28.18 27.64
N TYR A 537 -11.30 29.00 28.68
CA TYR A 537 -11.39 30.46 28.56
C TYR A 537 -10.19 31.04 27.80
N TYR A 538 -8.99 30.49 28.01
CA TYR A 538 -7.76 30.92 27.34
C TYR A 538 -7.63 30.34 25.92
N LEU A 539 -8.41 29.32 25.57
CA LEU A 539 -8.41 28.69 24.25
C LEU A 539 -9.44 29.30 23.29
N THR A 540 -10.36 30.13 23.80
CA THR A 540 -11.47 30.73 23.04
C THR A 540 -11.39 32.25 22.91
N GLN A 541 -10.32 32.88 23.40
CA GLN A 541 -10.06 34.29 23.11
C GLN A 541 -9.11 34.38 21.91
N ASP A 542 -9.61 34.89 20.79
CA ASP A 542 -8.85 35.12 19.55
C ASP A 542 -7.69 36.11 19.73
#